data_AF-A0A1Q7HCW6-F1
#
_entry.id   AF-A0A1Q7HCW6-F1
#
_cell.length_a   1.000
_cell.length_b   1.000
_cell.length_c   1.000
_cell.angle_alpha   90.00
_cell.angle_beta   90.00
_cell.angle_gamma   90.00
#
_symmetry.space_group_name_H-M   'P 1'
#
loop_
_entity.id
_entity.type
_entity.pdbx_description
1 polymer ?
#
loop_
_entity_poly.entity_id
_entity_poly.type
_entity_poly.pdbx_seq_one_letter_code
_entity_poly.pdbx_strand_id
1 'polypeptide(L)'
;MIEKDTMRVRLKTATLLAAFCTSAAFAQAPDPSAIPPYKKELNVVGGLRIAGSELKGVVDLLAEGFRKFQPDAKVSTNFMTSSEGALGMMVAGVSDVAPMGDDAKITDQMPFFNAFGYVPTEISIATGGYDKRGTLFAWAIVVNEANPLARLSIDQLDRIFGSERTGGWEIGADAANNLLFTAKYARGRDSNIRTWGQLGLKGDYADKEIQTYGYVAPGFAVSFERMVMHWSIKWNPNFREYVEMKEATGDADGRAVASQRMYEALEKDKYGIGWGALMHVNGTCVNPDASKCPGYPGLKVIAVSRTPDGLAVPLTSDNVANRSYPLARDAYIYVNKAPSRPLDPKVREFLRFILSREGQEIIARNGPYFAIPASYVREQLKKLD
;
A
#
# COMPACT_ATOMS: atom_id res chain seq x y z
N MET A 1 -38.88 -70.21 -35.78
CA MET A 1 -37.73 -69.55 -35.12
C MET A 1 -37.71 -68.12 -35.60
N ILE A 2 -37.93 -67.19 -34.68
CA ILE A 2 -38.11 -65.76 -34.95
C ILE A 2 -36.73 -65.10 -34.80
N GLU A 3 -36.15 -64.64 -35.90
CA GLU A 3 -34.92 -63.84 -35.90
C GLU A 3 -35.27 -62.37 -35.63
N LYS A 4 -34.73 -61.82 -34.53
CA LYS A 4 -34.91 -60.44 -34.12
C LYS A 4 -33.82 -59.56 -34.75
N ASP A 5 -34.28 -58.61 -35.55
CA ASP A 5 -33.53 -57.45 -36.03
C ASP A 5 -32.99 -56.64 -34.85
N THR A 6 -31.67 -56.39 -34.80
CA THR A 6 -31.04 -55.57 -33.76
C THR A 6 -30.36 -54.35 -34.39
N MET A 7 -31.04 -53.21 -34.23
CA MET A 7 -30.65 -51.88 -34.68
C MET A 7 -29.37 -51.40 -33.96
N ARG A 8 -28.29 -51.13 -34.70
CA ARG A 8 -27.06 -50.52 -34.16
C ARG A 8 -27.22 -49.00 -34.05
N VAL A 9 -27.45 -48.49 -32.85
CA VAL A 9 -27.38 -47.04 -32.54
C VAL A 9 -25.92 -46.64 -32.35
N ARG A 10 -25.40 -45.76 -33.22
CA ARG A 10 -24.10 -45.09 -33.04
C ARG A 10 -24.24 -44.01 -31.96
N LEU A 11 -23.70 -44.25 -30.78
CA LEU A 11 -23.57 -43.24 -29.73
C LEU A 11 -22.46 -42.26 -30.12
N LYS A 12 -22.80 -41.00 -30.40
CA LYS A 12 -21.83 -39.91 -30.54
C LYS A 12 -21.38 -39.50 -29.14
N THR A 13 -20.10 -39.71 -28.82
CA THR A 13 -19.47 -39.24 -27.59
C THR A 13 -19.37 -37.71 -27.66
N ALA A 14 -20.27 -37.02 -26.96
CA ALA A 14 -20.16 -35.58 -26.72
C ALA A 14 -19.27 -35.36 -25.51
N THR A 15 -18.05 -34.88 -25.73
CA THR A 15 -17.14 -34.47 -24.65
C THR A 15 -17.67 -33.18 -24.03
N LEU A 16 -18.38 -33.30 -22.89
CA LEU A 16 -18.70 -32.14 -22.05
C LEU A 16 -17.38 -31.64 -21.42
N LEU A 17 -16.88 -30.50 -21.89
CA LEU A 17 -15.93 -29.70 -21.11
C LEU A 17 -16.69 -29.16 -19.89
N ALA A 18 -16.50 -29.80 -18.74
CA ALA A 18 -16.91 -29.21 -17.47
C ALA A 18 -16.01 -27.99 -17.20
N ALA A 19 -16.55 -26.79 -17.42
CA ALA A 19 -15.95 -25.57 -16.92
C ALA A 19 -15.96 -25.65 -15.39
N PHE A 20 -14.81 -25.91 -14.79
CA PHE A 20 -14.59 -25.68 -13.36
C PHE A 20 -14.69 -24.17 -13.12
N CYS A 21 -15.90 -23.68 -12.86
CA CYS A 21 -16.09 -22.44 -12.13
C CYS A 21 -15.59 -22.71 -10.70
N THR A 22 -14.29 -22.50 -10.47
CA THR A 22 -13.82 -22.23 -9.11
C THR A 22 -14.50 -20.95 -8.68
N SER A 23 -15.53 -21.08 -7.85
CA SER A 23 -16.01 -19.98 -7.03
C SER A 23 -14.82 -19.52 -6.19
N ALA A 24 -14.16 -18.45 -6.64
CA ALA A 24 -13.26 -17.71 -5.78
C ALA A 24 -14.12 -17.28 -4.59
N ALA A 25 -13.91 -17.90 -3.43
CA ALA A 25 -14.53 -17.45 -2.20
C ALA A 25 -14.23 -15.97 -2.08
N PHE A 26 -15.27 -15.13 -2.08
CA PHE A 26 -15.13 -13.70 -1.84
C PHE A 26 -14.43 -13.56 -0.48
N ALA A 27 -13.20 -13.05 -0.52
CA ALA A 27 -12.34 -13.06 0.62
C ALA A 27 -12.73 -11.90 1.54
N GLN A 28 -13.50 -12.22 2.58
CA GLN A 28 -14.06 -11.28 3.54
C GLN A 28 -12.96 -10.51 4.30
N ALA A 29 -13.29 -9.30 4.75
CA ALA A 29 -12.42 -8.51 5.63
C ALA A 29 -11.98 -9.35 6.86
N PRO A 30 -10.75 -9.16 7.38
CA PRO A 30 -10.26 -9.94 8.50
C PRO A 30 -11.16 -9.82 9.73
N ASP A 31 -11.47 -10.95 10.36
CA ASP A 31 -12.26 -11.00 11.59
C ASP A 31 -11.35 -10.82 12.82
N PRO A 32 -11.48 -9.71 13.59
CA PRO A 32 -10.70 -9.51 14.81
C PRO A 32 -10.94 -10.58 15.88
N SER A 33 -12.06 -11.33 15.84
CA SER A 33 -12.34 -12.39 16.81
C SER A 33 -11.29 -13.51 16.77
N ALA A 34 -10.63 -13.71 15.63
CA ALA A 34 -9.53 -14.66 15.46
C ALA A 34 -8.22 -14.23 16.16
N ILE A 35 -8.17 -13.01 16.68
CA ILE A 35 -7.03 -12.46 17.42
C ILE A 35 -7.27 -12.69 18.94
N PRO A 36 -6.25 -13.08 19.72
CA PRO A 36 -6.38 -13.17 21.16
C PRO A 36 -6.76 -11.83 21.81
N PRO A 37 -7.57 -11.86 22.88
CA PRO A 37 -7.88 -10.65 23.64
C PRO A 37 -6.62 -10.10 24.32
N TYR A 38 -6.63 -8.81 24.58
CA TYR A 38 -5.58 -8.12 25.30
C TYR A 38 -5.46 -8.69 26.71
N LYS A 39 -4.28 -9.21 27.01
CA LYS A 39 -3.89 -9.60 28.36
C LYS A 39 -2.73 -8.75 28.80
N LYS A 40 -2.96 -8.01 29.88
CA LYS A 40 -1.94 -7.21 30.54
C LYS A 40 -0.74 -8.07 30.94
N GLU A 41 0.46 -7.67 30.55
CA GLU A 41 1.72 -8.24 31.06
C GLU A 41 2.35 -7.37 32.15
N LEU A 42 2.08 -6.06 32.14
CA LEU A 42 2.55 -5.13 33.16
C LEU A 42 1.57 -3.98 33.39
N ASN A 43 1.65 -3.35 34.57
CA ASN A 43 0.91 -2.12 34.84
C ASN A 43 1.73 -0.92 34.35
N VAL A 44 1.20 -0.18 33.37
CA VAL A 44 1.84 1.06 32.91
C VAL A 44 1.47 2.19 33.87
N VAL A 45 2.49 2.78 34.50
CA VAL A 45 2.35 3.95 35.39
C VAL A 45 3.15 5.11 34.80
N GLY A 46 2.56 6.30 34.76
CA GLY A 46 3.23 7.50 34.26
C GLY A 46 3.09 7.75 32.75
N GLY A 47 3.97 8.58 32.19
CA GLY A 47 3.79 9.16 30.85
C GLY A 47 4.05 8.20 29.68
N LEU A 48 3.08 8.12 28.75
CA LEU A 48 3.21 7.54 27.41
C LEU A 48 2.90 8.65 26.38
N ARG A 49 3.91 9.09 25.65
CA ARG A 49 3.80 10.24 24.75
C ARG A 49 3.70 9.78 23.30
N ILE A 50 2.64 10.19 22.63
CA ILE A 50 2.36 9.84 21.24
C ILE A 50 2.40 11.14 20.43
N ALA A 51 3.23 11.19 19.40
CA ALA A 51 3.25 12.36 18.50
C ALA A 51 3.44 11.94 17.04
N GLY A 52 2.61 12.47 16.15
CA GLY A 52 2.61 12.09 14.74
C GLY A 52 1.23 12.27 14.08
N SER A 53 0.90 11.38 13.17
CA SER A 53 -0.40 11.35 12.52
C SER A 53 -1.51 10.90 13.48
N GLU A 54 -2.64 11.59 13.44
CA GLU A 54 -3.87 11.14 14.12
C GLU A 54 -4.45 9.86 13.49
N LEU A 55 -4.04 9.54 12.26
CA LEU A 55 -4.56 8.44 11.46
C LEU A 55 -6.10 8.45 11.48
N LYS A 56 -6.69 9.58 11.05
CA LYS A 56 -8.15 9.77 10.99
C LYS A 56 -8.85 9.41 12.32
N GLY A 57 -8.33 9.89 13.44
CA GLY A 57 -8.90 9.71 14.78
C GLY A 57 -8.59 8.36 15.45
N VAL A 58 -8.03 7.37 14.74
CA VAL A 58 -7.87 6.02 15.32
C VAL A 58 -6.87 6.01 16.47
N VAL A 59 -5.87 6.89 16.47
CA VAL A 59 -4.85 6.94 17.53
C VAL A 59 -5.47 7.36 18.86
N ASP A 60 -6.38 8.34 18.86
CA ASP A 60 -7.09 8.75 20.07
C ASP A 60 -8.00 7.64 20.60
N LEU A 61 -8.74 6.96 19.71
CA LEU A 61 -9.59 5.83 20.09
C LEU A 61 -8.77 4.68 20.69
N LEU A 62 -7.57 4.40 20.15
CA LEU A 62 -6.65 3.41 20.69
C LEU A 62 -6.10 3.85 22.05
N ALA A 63 -5.75 5.13 22.23
CA ALA A 63 -5.30 5.68 23.51
C ALA A 63 -6.41 5.61 24.58
N GLU A 64 -7.66 5.91 24.23
CA GLU A 64 -8.83 5.74 25.08
C GLU A 64 -9.08 4.28 25.45
N GLY A 65 -9.04 3.39 24.47
CA GLY A 65 -9.17 1.95 24.68
C GLY A 65 -8.10 1.42 25.64
N PHE A 66 -6.85 1.82 25.44
CA PHE A 66 -5.74 1.41 26.29
C PHE A 66 -5.93 1.86 27.75
N ARG A 67 -6.36 3.11 27.98
CA ARG A 67 -6.60 3.64 29.33
C ARG A 67 -7.68 2.88 30.11
N LYS A 68 -8.64 2.24 29.44
CA LYS A 68 -9.62 1.38 30.11
C LYS A 68 -8.98 0.15 30.76
N PHE A 69 -7.89 -0.37 30.18
CA PHE A 69 -7.14 -1.49 30.74
C PHE A 69 -5.93 -1.05 31.58
N GLN A 70 -5.41 0.15 31.34
CA GLN A 70 -4.24 0.74 32.02
C GLN A 70 -4.60 2.13 32.59
N PRO A 71 -5.42 2.22 33.65
CA PRO A 71 -5.92 3.50 34.17
C PRO A 71 -4.84 4.43 34.74
N ASP A 72 -3.70 3.86 35.16
CA ASP A 72 -2.56 4.60 35.70
C ASP A 72 -1.62 5.17 34.62
N ALA A 73 -1.83 4.80 33.36
CA ALA A 73 -1.09 5.35 32.23
C ALA A 73 -1.55 6.79 31.94
N LYS A 74 -0.61 7.72 31.90
CA LYS A 74 -0.81 9.11 31.50
C LYS A 74 -0.45 9.24 30.01
N VAL A 75 -1.41 8.90 29.16
CA VAL A 75 -1.25 8.99 27.71
C VAL A 75 -1.47 10.43 27.25
N SER A 76 -0.54 10.96 26.45
CA SER A 76 -0.67 12.28 25.82
C SER A 76 -0.48 12.17 24.30
N THR A 77 -1.34 12.83 23.54
CA THR A 77 -1.26 12.89 22.08
C THR A 77 -0.87 14.30 21.61
N ASN A 78 -0.01 14.39 20.60
CA ASN A 78 0.36 15.63 19.92
C ASN A 78 0.36 15.39 18.41
N PHE A 79 -0.73 15.78 17.75
CA PHE A 79 -0.91 15.51 16.34
C PHE A 79 -0.37 16.64 15.46
N MET A 80 0.18 16.23 14.34
CA MET A 80 0.70 17.10 13.29
C MET A 80 -0.06 16.87 12.00
N THR A 81 -0.06 17.89 11.15
CA THR A 81 -0.77 17.87 9.86
C THR A 81 -0.18 16.88 8.86
N SER A 82 1.06 16.41 9.06
CA SER A 82 1.80 15.52 8.17
C SER A 82 2.57 14.47 8.95
N SER A 83 2.70 13.24 8.43
CA SER A 83 3.37 12.14 9.15
C SER A 83 4.89 12.33 9.26
N GLU A 84 5.49 13.13 8.38
CA GLU A 84 6.94 13.35 8.22
C GLU A 84 7.63 13.87 9.47
N GLY A 85 6.93 14.66 10.29
CA GLY A 85 7.50 15.21 11.53
C GLY A 85 7.58 14.20 12.68
N ALA A 86 6.92 13.04 12.58
CA ALA A 86 6.73 12.14 13.72
C ALA A 86 8.06 11.55 14.22
N LEU A 87 8.95 11.15 13.30
CA LEU A 87 10.29 10.69 13.66
C LEU A 87 11.14 11.81 14.23
N GLY A 88 11.00 13.05 13.75
CA GLY A 88 11.68 14.22 14.31
C GLY A 88 11.33 14.44 15.79
N MET A 89 10.06 14.30 16.16
CA MET A 89 9.61 14.39 17.56
C MET A 89 10.19 13.29 18.44
N MET A 90 10.34 12.08 17.88
CA MET A 90 10.97 10.96 18.58
C MET A 90 12.47 11.19 18.79
N VAL A 91 13.17 11.64 17.75
CA VAL A 91 14.61 11.99 17.81
C VAL A 91 14.86 13.11 18.83
N ALA A 92 13.99 14.11 18.87
CA ALA A 92 14.04 15.19 19.85
C ALA A 92 13.63 14.76 21.28
N GLY A 93 13.26 13.50 21.48
CA GLY A 93 12.86 12.96 22.77
C GLY A 93 11.49 13.46 23.26
N VAL A 94 10.66 14.02 22.39
CA VAL A 94 9.33 14.56 22.72
C VAL A 94 8.24 13.47 22.73
N SER A 95 8.40 12.41 21.94
CA SER A 95 7.48 11.27 21.90
C SER A 95 8.18 9.93 22.14
N ASP A 96 7.40 8.97 22.64
CA ASP A 96 7.79 7.56 22.79
C ASP A 96 7.25 6.71 21.62
N VAL A 97 6.18 7.17 20.98
CA VAL A 97 5.45 6.48 19.90
C VAL A 97 5.19 7.46 18.75
N ALA A 98 5.50 7.04 17.52
CA ALA A 98 5.35 7.86 16.31
C ALA A 98 4.37 7.20 15.31
N PRO A 99 3.05 7.45 15.43
CA PRO A 99 2.08 7.01 14.43
C PRO A 99 2.28 7.78 13.12
N MET A 100 2.24 7.07 12.00
CA MET A 100 2.47 7.63 10.66
C MET A 100 1.51 7.02 9.64
N GLY A 101 0.84 7.90 8.91
CA GLY A 101 0.02 7.57 7.75
C GLY A 101 0.79 7.68 6.44
N ASP A 102 2.11 7.67 6.46
CA ASP A 102 2.92 7.55 5.25
C ASP A 102 4.10 6.64 5.55
N ASP A 103 4.68 6.10 4.49
CA ASP A 103 5.94 5.38 4.58
C ASP A 103 7.02 6.35 5.09
N ALA A 104 7.77 5.96 6.13
CA ALA A 104 8.86 6.78 6.63
C ALA A 104 9.91 6.89 5.54
N LYS A 105 10.13 8.10 5.05
CA LYS A 105 11.05 8.33 3.92
C LYS A 105 12.46 8.06 4.40
N ILE A 106 13.35 7.69 3.48
CA ILE A 106 14.79 7.60 3.80
C ILE A 106 15.28 8.90 4.44
N THR A 107 14.80 10.05 3.96
CA THR A 107 15.11 11.37 4.52
C THR A 107 14.56 11.60 5.93
N ASP A 108 13.44 10.98 6.27
CA ASP A 108 12.84 11.08 7.62
C ASP A 108 13.57 10.15 8.60
N GLN A 109 14.03 9.00 8.11
CA GLN A 109 14.77 8.00 8.88
C GLN A 109 16.25 8.35 9.06
N MET A 110 16.86 9.11 8.15
CA MET A 110 18.29 9.45 8.21
C MET A 110 18.70 10.22 9.48
N PRO A 111 17.96 11.24 9.96
CA PRO A 111 18.26 11.87 11.25
C PRO A 111 18.18 10.89 12.42
N PHE A 112 17.20 9.97 12.39
CA PHE A 112 17.07 8.92 13.41
C PHE A 112 18.27 7.97 13.37
N PHE A 113 18.63 7.49 12.17
CA PHE A 113 19.79 6.63 11.96
C PHE A 113 21.09 7.28 12.43
N ASN A 114 21.31 8.56 12.10
CA ASN A 114 22.51 9.28 12.53
C ASN A 114 22.55 9.55 14.04
N ALA A 115 21.38 9.66 14.69
CA ALA A 115 21.29 9.87 16.13
C ALA A 115 21.48 8.57 16.93
N PHE A 116 20.96 7.44 16.44
CA PHE A 116 20.87 6.19 17.21
C PHE A 116 21.72 5.04 16.66
N GLY A 117 22.17 5.10 15.40
CA GLY A 117 22.97 4.07 14.74
C GLY A 117 22.17 2.93 14.10
N TYR A 118 20.85 3.06 14.00
CA TYR A 118 19.92 2.09 13.39
C TYR A 118 18.64 2.80 12.96
N VAL A 119 17.84 2.21 12.06
CA VAL A 119 16.54 2.78 11.62
C VAL A 119 15.44 2.50 12.65
N PRO A 120 14.37 3.32 12.72
CA PRO A 120 13.28 3.08 13.67
C PRO A 120 12.57 1.76 13.36
N THR A 121 12.08 1.07 14.40
CA THR A 121 11.30 -0.15 14.21
C THR A 121 9.89 0.19 13.77
N GLU A 122 9.50 -0.32 12.60
CA GLU A 122 8.18 -0.14 11.99
C GLU A 122 7.22 -1.27 12.39
N ILE A 123 6.08 -0.90 12.95
CA ILE A 123 4.97 -1.79 13.29
C ILE A 123 3.76 -1.42 12.44
N SER A 124 3.30 -2.33 11.59
CA SER A 124 2.03 -2.14 10.89
C SER A 124 0.88 -2.39 11.84
N ILE A 125 -0.03 -1.42 11.99
CA ILE A 125 -1.17 -1.55 12.93
C ILE A 125 -2.49 -1.78 12.21
N ALA A 126 -2.62 -1.34 10.95
CA ALA A 126 -3.83 -1.48 10.16
C ALA A 126 -3.51 -1.55 8.66
N THR A 127 -4.39 -2.19 7.88
CA THR A 127 -4.34 -2.07 6.41
C THR A 127 -5.07 -0.79 6.00
N GLY A 128 -4.49 -0.07 5.03
CA GLY A 128 -5.08 1.10 4.40
C GLY A 128 -6.42 0.84 3.72
N GLY A 129 -7.13 1.90 3.36
CA GLY A 129 -8.45 1.82 2.74
C GLY A 129 -8.41 1.43 1.26
N TYR A 130 -9.60 1.33 0.66
CA TYR A 130 -9.76 0.97 -0.75
C TYR A 130 -9.75 2.19 -1.67
N ASP A 131 -10.71 3.11 -1.51
CA ASP A 131 -10.92 4.24 -2.41
C ASP A 131 -11.40 5.52 -1.69
N LYS A 132 -11.17 5.63 -0.38
CA LYS A 132 -11.57 6.82 0.39
C LYS A 132 -10.42 7.82 0.50
N ARG A 133 -10.73 9.11 0.34
CA ARG A 133 -9.75 10.20 0.45
C ARG A 133 -9.13 10.22 1.85
N GLY A 134 -7.79 10.21 1.90
CA GLY A 134 -7.02 10.34 3.14
C GLY A 134 -7.01 9.08 4.01
N THR A 135 -7.28 7.90 3.45
CA THR A 135 -7.31 6.63 4.21
C THR A 135 -6.20 5.67 3.82
N LEU A 136 -5.09 6.15 3.24
CA LEU A 136 -4.01 5.28 2.73
C LEU A 136 -4.50 4.28 1.69
N PHE A 137 -5.26 4.79 0.72
CA PHE A 137 -5.85 3.96 -0.31
C PHE A 137 -4.78 3.18 -1.08
N ALA A 138 -5.12 1.97 -1.52
CA ALA A 138 -4.26 1.17 -2.37
C ALA A 138 -4.02 1.84 -3.74
N TRP A 139 -2.82 1.66 -4.30
CA TRP A 139 -2.49 2.26 -5.60
C TRP A 139 -3.15 1.49 -6.74
N ALA A 140 -3.93 2.18 -7.56
CA ALA A 140 -4.44 1.64 -8.81
C ALA A 140 -3.38 1.79 -9.91
N ILE A 141 -3.19 0.74 -10.70
CA ILE A 141 -2.47 0.83 -11.98
C ILE A 141 -3.52 1.00 -13.08
N VAL A 142 -3.43 2.09 -13.83
CA VAL A 142 -4.50 2.57 -14.71
C VAL A 142 -3.99 2.66 -16.13
N VAL A 143 -4.81 2.22 -17.08
CA VAL A 143 -4.57 2.37 -18.52
C VAL A 143 -5.85 2.82 -19.20
N ASN A 144 -5.75 3.29 -20.44
CA ASN A 144 -6.91 3.45 -21.30
C ASN A 144 -7.69 2.13 -21.45
N GLU A 145 -9.02 2.18 -21.47
CA GLU A 145 -9.89 1.01 -21.57
C GLU A 145 -9.56 0.14 -22.81
N ALA A 146 -9.20 0.77 -23.92
CA ALA A 146 -8.83 0.11 -25.17
C ALA A 146 -7.46 -0.59 -25.13
N ASN A 147 -6.69 -0.44 -24.05
CA ASN A 147 -5.43 -1.17 -23.87
C ASN A 147 -5.72 -2.65 -23.60
N PRO A 148 -5.26 -3.61 -24.41
CA PRO A 148 -5.61 -5.02 -24.25
C PRO A 148 -4.97 -5.70 -23.04
N LEU A 149 -4.05 -5.03 -22.34
CA LEU A 149 -3.39 -5.59 -21.15
C LEU A 149 -4.42 -5.83 -20.03
N ALA A 150 -4.27 -6.96 -19.34
CA ALA A 150 -5.15 -7.35 -18.23
C ALA A 150 -4.43 -7.40 -16.88
N ARG A 151 -3.12 -7.66 -16.89
CA ARG A 151 -2.31 -7.85 -15.68
C ARG A 151 -0.87 -7.40 -15.84
N LEU A 152 -0.23 -7.05 -14.73
CA LEU A 152 1.20 -6.77 -14.60
C LEU A 152 1.75 -7.37 -13.31
N SER A 153 3.04 -7.68 -13.26
CA SER A 153 3.75 -7.98 -12.03
C SER A 153 4.41 -6.73 -11.44
N ILE A 154 4.75 -6.75 -10.14
CA ILE A 154 5.57 -5.70 -9.51
C ILE A 154 6.90 -5.50 -10.26
N ASP A 155 7.56 -6.57 -10.72
CA ASP A 155 8.77 -6.49 -11.56
C ASP A 155 8.53 -5.71 -12.85
N GLN A 156 7.42 -5.99 -13.55
CA GLN A 156 7.09 -5.24 -14.77
C GLN A 156 6.80 -3.78 -14.47
N LEU A 157 6.10 -3.46 -13.38
CA LEU A 157 5.86 -2.08 -12.96
C LEU A 157 7.17 -1.33 -12.68
N ASP A 158 8.11 -1.95 -11.96
CA ASP A 158 9.44 -1.37 -11.72
C ASP A 158 10.20 -1.11 -13.02
N ARG A 159 10.09 -2.03 -13.98
CA ARG A 159 10.75 -1.90 -15.29
C ARG A 159 10.07 -0.88 -16.21
N ILE A 160 8.78 -0.59 -16.02
CA ILE A 160 8.02 0.44 -16.74
C ILE A 160 8.30 1.82 -16.14
N PHE A 161 8.13 1.98 -14.83
CA PHE A 161 8.18 3.27 -14.15
C PHE A 161 9.58 3.68 -13.68
N GLY A 162 10.49 2.73 -13.47
CA GLY A 162 11.88 3.01 -13.10
C GLY A 162 12.84 3.07 -14.30
N SER A 163 14.00 3.72 -14.11
CA SER A 163 15.11 3.75 -15.08
C SER A 163 16.24 2.78 -14.73
N GLU A 164 17.26 2.71 -15.60
CA GLU A 164 18.50 2.01 -15.27
C GLU A 164 19.15 2.58 -14.02
N ARG A 165 19.67 1.70 -13.15
CA ARG A 165 20.20 2.07 -11.84
C ARG A 165 21.30 1.10 -11.42
N THR A 166 22.19 1.56 -10.56
CA THR A 166 23.31 0.77 -10.02
C THR A 166 22.95 0.03 -8.73
N GLY A 167 21.71 0.20 -8.24
CA GLY A 167 21.25 -0.43 -7.01
C GLY A 167 19.90 0.13 -6.56
N GLY A 168 19.51 -0.21 -5.35
CA GLY A 168 18.34 0.29 -4.61
C GLY A 168 18.58 0.18 -3.11
N TRP A 169 17.63 0.59 -2.27
CA TRP A 169 17.80 0.56 -0.82
C TRP A 169 17.11 -0.63 -0.17
N GLU A 170 17.78 -1.25 0.81
CA GLU A 170 17.19 -2.15 1.79
C GLU A 170 17.20 -1.44 3.15
N ILE A 171 16.02 -1.20 3.71
CA ILE A 171 15.81 -0.52 4.98
C ILE A 171 15.41 -1.57 6.03
N GLY A 172 16.11 -1.58 7.18
CA GLY A 172 15.94 -2.61 8.20
C GLY A 172 16.43 -3.99 7.75
N ALA A 173 17.41 -4.03 6.83
CA ALA A 173 17.77 -5.22 6.05
C ALA A 173 18.45 -6.35 6.85
N ASP A 174 19.00 -6.02 8.02
CA ASP A 174 19.81 -6.92 8.82
C ASP A 174 19.45 -6.83 10.30
N ALA A 175 20.08 -7.66 11.12
CA ALA A 175 19.88 -7.65 12.57
C ALA A 175 20.26 -6.32 13.24
N ALA A 176 21.04 -5.47 12.55
CA ALA A 176 21.41 -4.14 13.03
C ALA A 176 20.38 -3.06 12.63
N ASN A 177 19.31 -3.41 11.91
CA ASN A 177 18.32 -2.47 11.38
C ASN A 177 19.01 -1.35 10.57
N ASN A 178 19.83 -1.72 9.59
CA ASN A 178 20.58 -0.75 8.76
C ASN A 178 19.77 -0.15 7.60
N LEU A 179 20.34 0.92 7.02
CA LEU A 179 19.92 1.56 5.79
C LEU A 179 21.00 1.33 4.72
N LEU A 180 20.80 0.35 3.84
CA LEU A 180 21.84 -0.13 2.91
C LEU A 180 21.49 0.13 1.45
N PHE A 181 22.40 0.76 0.70
CA PHE A 181 22.31 0.80 -0.77
C PHE A 181 23.00 -0.42 -1.35
N THR A 182 22.26 -1.24 -2.10
CA THR A 182 22.73 -2.53 -2.59
C THR A 182 22.63 -2.66 -4.10
N ALA A 183 23.67 -3.26 -4.71
CA ALA A 183 23.69 -3.60 -6.12
C ALA A 183 22.74 -4.75 -6.49
N LYS A 184 22.13 -5.43 -5.50
CA LYS A 184 21.11 -6.46 -5.72
C LYS A 184 19.94 -5.99 -6.59
N TYR A 185 19.58 -4.70 -6.51
CA TYR A 185 18.51 -4.10 -7.31
C TYR A 185 19.03 -3.28 -8.51
N ALA A 186 20.31 -3.47 -8.88
CA ALA A 186 20.87 -2.86 -10.07
C ALA A 186 20.16 -3.39 -11.32
N ARG A 187 20.01 -2.52 -12.31
CA ARG A 187 19.31 -2.84 -13.55
C ARG A 187 19.90 -2.06 -14.71
N GLY A 188 20.20 -2.76 -15.80
CA GLY A 188 20.68 -2.16 -17.04
C GLY A 188 19.55 -1.56 -17.88
N ARG A 189 19.92 -0.75 -18.88
CA ARG A 189 18.96 -0.12 -19.80
C ARG A 189 18.12 -1.15 -20.56
N ASP A 190 18.72 -2.27 -20.97
CA ASP A 190 18.06 -3.28 -21.81
C ASP A 190 16.96 -4.06 -21.09
N SER A 191 17.00 -4.09 -19.76
CA SER A 191 15.93 -4.67 -18.94
C SER A 191 14.73 -3.72 -18.76
N ASN A 192 14.85 -2.43 -19.07
CA ASN A 192 13.72 -1.52 -19.00
C ASN A 192 12.63 -1.90 -20.02
N ILE A 193 11.36 -1.75 -19.62
CA ILE A 193 10.21 -1.91 -20.51
C ILE A 193 9.79 -0.51 -20.95
N ARG A 194 9.94 -0.25 -22.24
CA ARG A 194 9.71 1.05 -22.88
C ARG A 194 8.70 0.97 -24.02
N THR A 195 8.47 -0.20 -24.60
CA THR A 195 7.41 -0.40 -25.59
C THR A 195 6.41 -1.45 -25.16
N TRP A 196 5.16 -1.31 -25.61
CA TRP A 196 4.09 -2.26 -25.29
C TRP A 196 4.37 -3.67 -25.86
N GLY A 197 5.14 -3.78 -26.95
CA GLY A 197 5.57 -5.07 -27.49
C GLY A 197 6.43 -5.89 -26.53
N GLN A 198 7.19 -5.25 -25.64
CA GLN A 198 7.97 -5.95 -24.60
C GLN A 198 7.07 -6.60 -23.52
N LEU A 199 5.81 -6.15 -23.41
CA LEU A 199 4.77 -6.79 -22.59
C LEU A 199 3.93 -7.81 -23.38
N GLY A 200 4.32 -8.09 -24.63
CA GLY A 200 3.65 -9.06 -25.49
C GLY A 200 2.48 -8.51 -26.29
N LEU A 201 2.16 -7.21 -26.20
CA LEU A 201 1.11 -6.61 -27.03
C LEU A 201 1.51 -6.60 -28.51
N LYS A 202 0.51 -6.72 -29.39
CA LYS A 202 0.67 -6.89 -30.84
C LYS A 202 -0.06 -5.77 -31.61
N GLY A 203 0.09 -5.79 -32.94
CA GLY A 203 -0.57 -4.82 -33.84
C GLY A 203 -0.11 -3.39 -33.55
N ASP A 204 -1.07 -2.47 -33.53
CA ASP A 204 -0.84 -1.03 -33.29
C ASP A 204 -0.09 -0.70 -32.00
N TYR A 205 -0.02 -1.63 -31.02
CA TYR A 205 0.73 -1.43 -29.79
C TYR A 205 2.20 -1.88 -29.89
N ALA A 206 2.56 -2.79 -30.81
CA ALA A 206 3.81 -3.56 -30.73
C ALA A 206 5.08 -2.68 -30.65
N ASP A 207 5.12 -1.58 -31.41
CA ASP A 207 6.26 -0.66 -31.51
C ASP A 207 6.07 0.63 -30.70
N LYS A 208 4.93 0.79 -30.01
CA LYS A 208 4.58 2.05 -29.36
C LYS A 208 5.24 2.18 -28.00
N GLU A 209 5.80 3.36 -27.78
CA GLU A 209 6.36 3.72 -26.49
C GLU A 209 5.27 3.77 -25.42
N ILE A 210 5.58 3.25 -24.24
CA ILE A 210 4.73 3.34 -23.05
C ILE A 210 4.89 4.75 -22.47
N GLN A 211 3.81 5.53 -22.48
CA GLN A 211 3.77 6.86 -21.89
C GLN A 211 3.43 6.75 -20.40
N THR A 212 4.29 7.25 -19.51
CA THR A 212 4.12 7.03 -18.05
C THR A 212 3.61 8.28 -17.31
N TYR A 213 2.70 8.06 -16.36
CA TYR A 213 2.01 9.11 -15.59
C TYR A 213 1.94 8.70 -14.11
N GLY A 214 1.98 9.65 -13.18
CA GLY A 214 1.76 9.33 -11.77
C GLY A 214 1.93 10.49 -10.82
N TYR A 215 1.91 10.18 -9.53
CA TYR A 215 1.97 11.18 -8.47
C TYR A 215 3.41 11.42 -8.01
N VAL A 216 3.74 12.69 -7.70
CA VAL A 216 5.05 13.08 -7.14
C VAL A 216 4.99 13.75 -5.77
N ALA A 217 3.81 13.88 -5.17
CA ALA A 217 3.69 14.31 -3.79
C ALA A 217 4.52 13.36 -2.89
N PRO A 218 5.39 13.85 -1.99
CA PRO A 218 6.40 13.02 -1.31
C PRO A 218 5.86 11.75 -0.65
N GLY A 219 4.74 11.82 0.07
CA GLY A 219 4.13 10.62 0.69
C GLY A 219 3.61 9.58 -0.32
N PHE A 220 3.18 10.02 -1.50
CA PHE A 220 2.65 9.15 -2.55
C PHE A 220 3.76 8.52 -3.38
N ALA A 221 4.69 9.34 -3.86
CA ALA A 221 5.85 8.90 -4.62
C ALA A 221 6.67 7.88 -3.83
N VAL A 222 7.02 8.20 -2.59
CA VAL A 222 7.84 7.31 -1.75
C VAL A 222 7.14 5.99 -1.47
N SER A 223 5.82 5.98 -1.34
CA SER A 223 5.07 4.74 -1.21
C SER A 223 5.24 3.85 -2.44
N PHE A 224 5.09 4.41 -3.64
CA PHE A 224 5.31 3.67 -4.89
C PHE A 224 6.77 3.24 -5.05
N GLU A 225 7.73 4.11 -4.74
CA GLU A 225 9.17 3.83 -4.77
C GLU A 225 9.52 2.65 -3.84
N ARG A 226 8.98 2.65 -2.62
CA ARG A 226 9.12 1.54 -1.65
C ARG A 226 8.54 0.23 -2.21
N MET A 227 7.30 0.28 -2.68
CA MET A 227 6.53 -0.92 -3.03
C MET A 227 6.95 -1.54 -4.36
N VAL A 228 7.43 -0.72 -5.29
CA VAL A 228 7.69 -1.13 -6.68
C VAL A 228 9.16 -1.02 -7.03
N MET A 229 9.84 0.05 -6.62
CA MET A 229 11.16 0.42 -7.17
C MET A 229 12.32 0.21 -6.20
N HIS A 230 12.11 -0.51 -5.10
CA HIS A 230 13.11 -0.74 -4.06
C HIS A 230 13.75 0.58 -3.57
N TRP A 231 12.90 1.58 -3.30
CA TRP A 231 13.27 2.93 -2.88
C TRP A 231 14.17 3.70 -3.86
N SER A 232 14.26 3.26 -5.12
CA SER A 232 14.94 4.02 -6.16
C SER A 232 14.11 5.24 -6.54
N ILE A 233 14.76 6.41 -6.59
CA ILE A 233 14.18 7.65 -7.11
C ILE A 233 14.50 7.88 -8.60
N LYS A 234 15.13 6.90 -9.28
CA LYS A 234 15.39 6.96 -10.72
C LYS A 234 14.14 6.52 -11.50
N TRP A 235 13.31 7.49 -11.85
CA TRP A 235 12.10 7.33 -12.66
C TRP A 235 12.40 7.20 -14.16
N ASN A 236 11.50 6.59 -14.90
CA ASN A 236 11.49 6.59 -16.36
C ASN A 236 11.56 8.05 -16.85
N PRO A 237 12.50 8.40 -17.75
CA PRO A 237 12.65 9.78 -18.21
C PRO A 237 11.40 10.41 -18.85
N ASN A 238 10.43 9.60 -19.31
CA ASN A 238 9.17 10.10 -19.86
C ASN A 238 8.04 10.24 -18.83
N PHE A 239 8.32 10.02 -17.53
CA PHE A 239 7.33 10.08 -16.47
C PHE A 239 6.77 11.49 -16.30
N ARG A 240 5.43 11.58 -16.39
CA ARG A 240 4.69 12.83 -16.20
C ARG A 240 4.17 12.92 -14.78
N GLU A 241 4.53 14.02 -14.16
CA GLU A 241 4.40 14.24 -12.72
C GLU A 241 3.16 15.07 -12.40
N TYR A 242 2.39 14.62 -11.41
CA TYR A 242 1.20 15.32 -10.92
C TYR A 242 1.17 15.32 -9.38
N VAL A 243 0.57 16.34 -8.79
CA VAL A 243 0.41 16.48 -7.33
C VAL A 243 -1.06 16.63 -6.97
N GLU A 244 -1.40 16.59 -5.68
CA GLU A 244 -2.79 16.84 -5.28
C GLU A 244 -3.19 18.29 -5.60
N MET A 245 -4.48 18.53 -5.82
CA MET A 245 -4.99 19.85 -6.22
C MET A 245 -4.59 20.99 -5.26
N LYS A 246 -4.48 20.72 -3.96
CA LYS A 246 -4.02 21.68 -2.94
C LYS A 246 -2.54 22.09 -3.08
N GLU A 247 -1.74 21.29 -3.78
CA GLU A 247 -0.30 21.48 -4.00
C GLU A 247 0.00 21.98 -5.42
N ALA A 248 -0.98 21.92 -6.32
CA ALA A 248 -0.79 22.20 -7.74
C ALA A 248 -0.85 23.70 -8.06
N THR A 249 0.09 24.17 -8.86
CA THR A 249 0.03 25.46 -9.56
C THR A 249 -0.24 25.25 -11.05
N GLY A 250 -0.61 26.32 -11.74
CA GLY A 250 -0.84 26.31 -13.19
C GLY A 250 0.45 26.15 -13.99
N ASP A 251 0.36 25.46 -15.12
CA ASP A 251 1.41 25.44 -16.15
C ASP A 251 1.39 26.73 -17.01
N ALA A 252 2.12 26.72 -18.13
CA ALA A 252 2.16 27.85 -19.07
C ALA A 252 0.78 28.22 -19.66
N ASP A 253 -0.16 27.29 -19.70
CA ASP A 253 -1.55 27.52 -20.15
C ASP A 253 -2.48 27.89 -18.97
N GLY A 254 -1.94 28.05 -17.76
CA GLY A 254 -2.69 28.32 -16.54
C GLY A 254 -3.44 27.10 -15.98
N ARG A 255 -3.23 25.91 -16.52
CA ARG A 255 -3.92 24.68 -16.08
C ARG A 255 -3.15 24.03 -14.95
N ALA A 256 -3.81 23.79 -13.82
CA ALA A 256 -3.18 23.16 -12.66
C ALA A 256 -2.56 21.79 -13.02
N VAL A 257 -1.35 21.52 -12.56
CA VAL A 257 -0.69 20.19 -12.69
C VAL A 257 -1.19 19.24 -11.60
N ALA A 258 -2.51 19.17 -11.45
CA ALA A 258 -3.20 18.41 -10.40
C ALA A 258 -3.45 16.95 -10.83
N SER A 259 -3.60 16.05 -9.85
CA SER A 259 -3.82 14.63 -10.04
C SER A 259 -5.01 14.30 -10.94
N GLN A 260 -6.08 15.11 -10.93
CA GLN A 260 -7.22 14.97 -11.85
C GLN A 260 -6.81 15.08 -13.33
N ARG A 261 -5.90 16.03 -13.65
CA ARG A 261 -5.42 16.26 -15.01
C ARG A 261 -4.64 15.06 -15.56
N MET A 262 -4.04 14.25 -14.69
CA MET A 262 -3.41 13.00 -15.07
C MET A 262 -4.41 12.05 -15.73
N TYR A 263 -5.57 11.84 -15.10
CA TYR A 263 -6.60 10.93 -15.59
C TYR A 263 -7.25 11.44 -16.89
N GLU A 264 -7.48 12.75 -16.99
CA GLU A 264 -7.95 13.39 -18.25
C GLU A 264 -6.99 13.17 -19.42
N ALA A 265 -5.69 13.25 -19.16
CA ALA A 265 -4.66 13.01 -20.17
C ALA A 265 -4.57 11.51 -20.51
N LEU A 266 -4.58 10.65 -19.50
CA LEU A 266 -4.49 9.19 -19.64
C LEU A 266 -5.70 8.62 -20.41
N GLU A 267 -6.90 9.17 -20.22
CA GLU A 267 -8.12 8.73 -20.92
C GLU A 267 -8.05 9.01 -22.42
N LYS A 268 -7.24 10.00 -22.83
CA LYS A 268 -7.01 10.34 -24.25
C LYS A 268 -5.77 9.66 -24.84
N ASP A 269 -4.91 9.09 -23.99
CA ASP A 269 -3.69 8.42 -24.40
C ASP A 269 -3.86 6.90 -24.45
N LYS A 270 -4.11 6.39 -25.66
CA LYS A 270 -4.20 4.96 -25.95
C LYS A 270 -2.94 4.18 -25.51
N TYR A 271 -1.78 4.82 -25.46
CA TYR A 271 -0.48 4.22 -25.13
C TYR A 271 0.01 4.60 -23.73
N GLY A 272 -0.85 5.21 -22.92
CA GLY A 272 -0.54 5.64 -21.56
C GLY A 272 -0.73 4.54 -20.51
N ILE A 273 0.12 4.59 -19.49
CA ILE A 273 -0.05 3.89 -18.22
C ILE A 273 0.21 4.87 -17.07
N GLY A 274 -0.68 4.86 -16.09
CA GLY A 274 -0.56 5.66 -14.89
C GLY A 274 -0.69 4.84 -13.62
N TRP A 275 -0.31 5.45 -12.50
CA TRP A 275 -0.69 4.94 -11.18
C TRP A 275 -1.24 6.09 -10.32
N GLY A 276 -2.17 5.76 -9.42
CA GLY A 276 -2.80 6.78 -8.58
C GLY A 276 -3.97 6.24 -7.75
N ALA A 277 -4.82 7.14 -7.29
CA ALA A 277 -5.98 6.82 -6.47
C ALA A 277 -7.17 6.32 -7.30
N LEU A 278 -7.68 5.12 -6.96
CA LEU A 278 -8.87 4.54 -7.61
C LEU A 278 -10.08 5.47 -7.59
N MET A 279 -10.21 6.28 -6.55
CA MET A 279 -11.33 7.20 -6.36
C MET A 279 -11.50 8.22 -7.48
N HIS A 280 -10.40 8.60 -8.15
CA HIS A 280 -10.46 9.48 -9.32
C HIS A 280 -10.93 8.72 -10.55
N VAL A 281 -10.46 7.50 -10.76
CA VAL A 281 -10.91 6.64 -11.88
C VAL A 281 -12.43 6.45 -11.83
N ASN A 282 -12.96 6.08 -10.67
CA ASN A 282 -14.37 5.76 -10.49
C ASN A 282 -15.26 6.98 -10.20
N GLY A 283 -14.68 8.18 -10.02
CA GLY A 283 -15.43 9.37 -9.59
C GLY A 283 -16.04 9.25 -8.19
N THR A 284 -15.47 8.41 -7.32
CA THR A 284 -15.93 8.25 -5.93
C THR A 284 -15.31 9.26 -4.98
N CYS A 285 -14.31 10.03 -5.42
CA CYS A 285 -13.74 11.09 -4.60
C CYS A 285 -14.72 12.24 -4.32
N VAL A 286 -14.60 12.75 -3.11
CA VAL A 286 -15.20 14.01 -2.66
C VAL A 286 -14.07 15.02 -2.46
N ASN A 287 -14.23 16.21 -3.03
CA ASN A 287 -13.30 17.33 -2.90
C ASN A 287 -13.46 18.01 -1.53
N PRO A 288 -12.49 18.86 -1.10
CA PRO A 288 -12.59 19.57 0.19
C PRO A 288 -13.84 20.45 0.34
N ASP A 289 -14.39 20.95 -0.77
CA ASP A 289 -15.63 21.74 -0.84
C ASP A 289 -16.91 20.88 -0.89
N ALA A 290 -16.80 19.58 -0.62
CA ALA A 290 -17.85 18.57 -0.70
C ALA A 290 -18.39 18.27 -2.12
N SER A 291 -17.82 18.87 -3.17
CA SER A 291 -18.18 18.52 -4.55
C SER A 291 -17.68 17.11 -4.91
N LYS A 292 -18.39 16.41 -5.79
CA LYS A 292 -17.91 15.15 -6.37
C LYS A 292 -16.88 15.44 -7.46
N CYS A 293 -15.80 14.67 -7.47
CA CYS A 293 -14.87 14.70 -8.59
C CYS A 293 -15.49 13.98 -9.82
N PRO A 294 -15.04 14.30 -11.04
CA PRO A 294 -15.39 13.51 -12.21
C PRO A 294 -14.78 12.10 -12.12
N GLY A 295 -15.46 11.12 -12.73
CA GLY A 295 -14.89 9.81 -13.04
C GLY A 295 -14.46 9.74 -14.51
N TYR A 296 -13.62 8.76 -14.83
CA TYR A 296 -13.01 8.60 -16.15
C TYR A 296 -13.33 7.21 -16.71
N PRO A 297 -14.53 7.01 -17.30
CA PRO A 297 -15.01 5.70 -17.72
C PRO A 297 -14.18 5.09 -18.87
N GLY A 298 -13.43 5.89 -19.64
CA GLY A 298 -12.50 5.40 -20.64
C GLY A 298 -11.18 4.88 -20.06
N LEU A 299 -11.09 4.73 -18.73
CA LEU A 299 -9.95 4.13 -18.03
C LEU A 299 -10.35 2.81 -17.39
N LYS A 300 -9.37 1.90 -17.29
CA LYS A 300 -9.52 0.65 -16.54
C LYS A 300 -8.32 0.39 -15.64
N VAL A 301 -8.55 -0.41 -14.61
CA VAL A 301 -7.53 -0.81 -13.63
C VAL A 301 -6.94 -2.18 -13.98
N ILE A 302 -5.63 -2.29 -13.91
CA ILE A 302 -4.88 -3.51 -14.20
C ILE A 302 -4.69 -4.33 -12.91
N ALA A 303 -4.93 -5.64 -13.00
CA ALA A 303 -4.65 -6.56 -11.90
C ALA A 303 -3.14 -6.73 -11.70
N VAL A 304 -2.69 -6.83 -10.44
CA VAL A 304 -1.25 -6.86 -10.12
C VAL A 304 -0.87 -8.16 -9.45
N SER A 305 0.22 -8.80 -9.86
CA SER A 305 0.82 -9.95 -9.19
C SER A 305 2.09 -9.55 -8.41
N ARG A 306 2.33 -10.20 -7.26
CA ARG A 306 3.54 -9.95 -6.44
C ARG A 306 4.81 -10.40 -7.15
N THR A 307 4.74 -11.48 -7.92
CA THR A 307 5.85 -12.09 -8.66
C THR A 307 5.51 -12.20 -10.15
N PRO A 308 6.50 -12.35 -11.05
CA PRO A 308 6.27 -12.50 -12.50
C PRO A 308 5.26 -13.59 -12.86
N ASP A 309 5.34 -14.76 -12.22
CA ASP A 309 4.47 -15.91 -12.48
C ASP A 309 3.31 -16.04 -11.48
N GLY A 310 3.17 -15.07 -10.58
CA GLY A 310 2.16 -15.09 -9.53
C GLY A 310 0.74 -14.85 -10.05
N LEU A 311 -0.24 -15.21 -9.22
CA LEU A 311 -1.63 -14.85 -9.48
C LEU A 311 -1.77 -13.32 -9.48
N ALA A 312 -2.34 -12.78 -10.56
CA ALA A 312 -2.70 -11.37 -10.62
C ALA A 312 -3.97 -11.14 -9.81
N VAL A 313 -3.90 -10.20 -8.87
CA VAL A 313 -4.98 -9.88 -7.95
C VAL A 313 -5.61 -8.56 -8.39
N PRO A 314 -6.93 -8.52 -8.65
CA PRO A 314 -7.60 -7.27 -9.00
C PRO A 314 -7.67 -6.36 -7.77
N LEU A 315 -7.65 -5.04 -8.01
CA LEU A 315 -7.87 -4.05 -6.96
C LEU A 315 -9.36 -4.03 -6.60
N THR A 316 -9.71 -4.67 -5.48
CA THR A 316 -11.06 -4.67 -4.90
C THR A 316 -10.97 -4.38 -3.41
N SER A 317 -12.07 -3.90 -2.80
CA SER A 317 -12.09 -3.63 -1.36
C SER A 317 -11.73 -4.86 -0.53
N ASP A 318 -12.24 -6.04 -0.93
CA ASP A 318 -11.95 -7.32 -0.29
C ASP A 318 -10.46 -7.68 -0.36
N ASN A 319 -9.86 -7.56 -1.55
CA ASN A 319 -8.44 -7.87 -1.76
C ASN A 319 -7.50 -6.89 -1.06
N VAL A 320 -7.93 -5.64 -0.87
CA VAL A 320 -7.21 -4.68 -0.03
C VAL A 320 -7.35 -5.07 1.44
N ALA A 321 -8.58 -5.29 1.93
CA ALA A 321 -8.85 -5.61 3.33
C ALA A 321 -8.10 -6.85 3.81
N ASN A 322 -8.05 -7.90 2.99
CA ASN A 322 -7.34 -9.15 3.30
C ASN A 322 -5.83 -9.12 2.95
N ARG A 323 -5.32 -7.99 2.42
CA ARG A 323 -3.91 -7.76 2.06
C ARG A 323 -3.38 -8.60 0.90
N SER A 324 -4.25 -9.25 0.12
CA SER A 324 -3.84 -10.00 -1.07
C SER A 324 -3.41 -9.08 -2.22
N TYR A 325 -4.00 -7.88 -2.34
CA TYR A 325 -3.61 -6.93 -3.37
C TYR A 325 -2.19 -6.39 -3.12
N PRO A 326 -1.26 -6.48 -4.10
CA PRO A 326 0.15 -6.16 -3.86
C PRO A 326 0.44 -4.71 -3.51
N LEU A 327 -0.41 -3.76 -3.94
CA LEU A 327 -0.22 -2.32 -3.77
C LEU A 327 -1.13 -1.73 -2.67
N ALA A 328 -1.55 -2.55 -1.70
CA ALA A 328 -2.20 -2.09 -0.48
C ALA A 328 -1.18 -1.46 0.49
N ARG A 329 -1.52 -0.31 1.08
CA ARG A 329 -0.67 0.42 2.03
C ARG A 329 -1.03 0.07 3.46
N ASP A 330 -0.15 0.41 4.40
CA ASP A 330 -0.36 0.18 5.83
C ASP A 330 -0.36 1.51 6.61
N ALA A 331 -1.10 1.52 7.73
CA ALA A 331 -0.90 2.52 8.77
C ALA A 331 0.16 2.00 9.74
N TYR A 332 1.15 2.83 10.04
CA TYR A 332 2.32 2.43 10.81
C TYR A 332 2.38 3.12 12.17
N ILE A 333 3.02 2.44 13.12
CA ILE A 333 3.63 3.06 14.28
C ILE A 333 5.13 2.77 14.21
N TYR A 334 5.93 3.83 14.34
CA TYR A 334 7.37 3.73 14.51
C TYR A 334 7.73 3.89 15.98
N VAL A 335 8.75 3.15 16.41
CA VAL A 335 9.30 3.21 17.77
C VAL A 335 10.82 3.11 17.77
N ASN A 336 11.42 3.70 18.79
CA ASN A 336 12.84 3.55 19.05
C ASN A 336 13.13 2.23 19.78
N LYS A 337 13.47 1.19 19.01
CA LYS A 337 13.96 -0.10 19.53
C LYS A 337 15.36 -0.34 19.02
N ALA A 338 16.35 -0.26 19.90
CA ALA A 338 17.71 -0.64 19.55
C ALA A 338 17.79 -2.15 19.22
N PRO A 339 18.58 -2.53 18.20
CA PRO A 339 18.92 -3.92 17.95
C PRO A 339 19.33 -4.67 19.21
N SER A 340 18.81 -5.89 19.39
CA SER A 340 19.09 -6.76 20.54
C SER A 340 18.75 -6.17 21.92
N ARG A 341 17.99 -5.08 21.99
CA ARG A 341 17.44 -4.56 23.24
C ARG A 341 15.92 -4.71 23.25
N PRO A 342 15.33 -4.97 24.44
CA PRO A 342 13.90 -4.92 24.59
C PRO A 342 13.42 -3.48 24.35
N LEU A 343 12.22 -3.36 23.81
CA LEU A 343 11.52 -2.09 23.71
C LEU A 343 11.17 -1.56 25.11
N ASP A 344 11.02 -0.23 25.26
CA ASP A 344 10.51 0.34 26.51
C ASP A 344 9.21 -0.39 26.92
N PRO A 345 9.14 -0.96 28.14
CA PRO A 345 8.00 -1.78 28.54
C PRO A 345 6.64 -1.09 28.39
N LYS A 346 6.56 0.23 28.59
CA LYS A 346 5.29 0.98 28.44
C LYS A 346 4.85 1.08 26.98
N VAL A 347 5.82 1.25 26.08
CA VAL A 347 5.57 1.33 24.63
C VAL A 347 5.21 -0.05 24.10
N ARG A 348 5.93 -1.09 24.55
CA ARG A 348 5.62 -2.49 24.21
C ARG A 348 4.19 -2.85 24.63
N GLU A 349 3.78 -2.51 25.84
CA GLU A 349 2.44 -2.81 26.33
C GLU A 349 1.34 -2.10 25.52
N PHE A 350 1.58 -0.84 25.13
CA PHE A 350 0.66 -0.12 24.24
C PHE A 350 0.55 -0.77 22.85
N LEU A 351 1.67 -1.16 22.24
CA LEU A 351 1.66 -1.84 20.95
C LEU A 351 0.98 -3.21 21.03
N ARG A 352 1.16 -3.95 22.13
CA ARG A 352 0.44 -5.21 22.38
C ARG A 352 -1.07 -5.00 22.48
N PHE A 353 -1.50 -3.90 23.10
CA PHE A 353 -2.91 -3.51 23.10
C PHE A 353 -3.42 -3.24 21.69
N ILE A 354 -2.69 -2.47 20.87
CA ILE A 354 -3.10 -2.17 19.49
C ILE A 354 -3.21 -3.45 18.63
N LEU A 355 -2.28 -4.38 18.83
CA LEU A 355 -2.23 -5.66 18.11
C LEU A 355 -3.15 -6.74 18.69
N SER A 356 -3.84 -6.46 19.80
CA SER A 356 -4.84 -7.36 20.38
C SER A 356 -6.18 -7.31 19.63
N ARG A 357 -7.10 -8.22 19.98
CA ARG A 357 -8.49 -8.16 19.51
C ARG A 357 -9.12 -6.78 19.72
N GLU A 358 -9.02 -6.22 20.92
CA GLU A 358 -9.66 -4.97 21.31
C GLU A 358 -9.12 -3.79 20.49
N GLY A 359 -7.80 -3.75 20.27
CA GLY A 359 -7.16 -2.75 19.41
C GLY A 359 -7.61 -2.88 17.95
N GLN A 360 -7.64 -4.10 17.43
CA GLN A 360 -8.04 -4.37 16.04
C GLN A 360 -9.55 -4.14 15.81
N GLU A 361 -10.39 -4.39 16.81
CA GLU A 361 -11.80 -4.01 16.79
C GLU A 361 -12.00 -2.49 16.78
N ILE A 362 -11.20 -1.73 17.54
CA ILE A 362 -11.23 -0.26 17.49
C ILE A 362 -10.90 0.22 16.06
N ILE A 363 -9.87 -0.34 15.44
CA ILE A 363 -9.46 -0.01 14.07
C ILE A 363 -10.58 -0.33 13.08
N ALA A 364 -11.16 -1.54 13.14
CA ALA A 364 -12.24 -1.96 12.26
C ALA A 364 -13.49 -1.07 12.40
N ARG A 365 -13.84 -0.66 13.64
CA ARG A 365 -14.98 0.22 13.90
C ARG A 365 -14.76 1.66 13.46
N ASN A 366 -13.50 2.15 13.43
CA ASN A 366 -13.22 3.53 13.03
C ASN A 366 -13.65 3.78 11.57
N GLY A 367 -13.42 2.81 10.67
CA GLY A 367 -13.93 2.80 9.30
C GLY A 367 -12.96 3.19 8.17
N PRO A 368 -12.03 4.14 8.35
CA PRO A 368 -10.99 4.45 7.35
C PRO A 368 -10.03 3.31 7.03
N TYR A 369 -9.79 2.40 7.99
CA TYR A 369 -8.78 1.35 7.88
C TYR A 369 -9.42 -0.03 8.10
N PHE A 370 -8.76 -1.07 7.60
CA PHE A 370 -9.13 -2.45 7.91
C PHE A 370 -8.24 -3.01 9.02
N ALA A 371 -8.82 -3.83 9.89
CA ALA A 371 -8.05 -4.65 10.81
C ALA A 371 -7.09 -5.58 10.03
N ILE A 372 -5.96 -5.91 10.63
CA ILE A 372 -5.00 -6.83 10.04
C ILE A 372 -5.31 -8.29 10.39
N PRO A 373 -5.04 -9.26 9.49
CA PRO A 373 -5.25 -10.68 9.77
C PRO A 373 -4.46 -11.17 10.98
N ALA A 374 -5.00 -12.15 11.71
CA ALA A 374 -4.36 -12.73 12.89
C ALA A 374 -2.95 -13.31 12.61
N SER A 375 -2.69 -13.79 11.39
CA SER A 375 -1.33 -14.20 10.97
C SER A 375 -0.37 -13.01 10.95
N TYR A 376 -0.79 -11.89 10.37
CA TYR A 376 0.01 -10.68 10.28
C TYR A 376 0.20 -10.01 11.64
N VAL A 377 -0.81 -10.03 12.51
CA VAL A 377 -0.68 -9.62 13.92
C VAL A 377 0.46 -10.37 14.61
N ARG A 378 0.55 -11.70 14.44
CA ARG A 378 1.64 -12.49 15.01
C ARG A 378 3.01 -12.10 14.46
N GLU A 379 3.09 -11.71 13.19
CA GLU A 379 4.32 -11.19 12.60
C GLU A 379 4.73 -9.85 13.22
N GLN A 380 3.77 -8.94 13.45
CA GLN A 380 4.04 -7.65 14.08
C GLN A 380 4.39 -7.78 15.56
N LEU A 381 3.75 -8.70 16.29
CA LEU A 381 4.08 -8.96 17.70
C LEU A 381 5.53 -9.44 17.88
N LYS A 382 6.06 -10.24 16.95
CA LYS A 382 7.47 -10.69 16.99
C LYS A 382 8.48 -9.54 16.89
N LYS A 383 8.10 -8.40 16.29
CA LYS A 383 8.97 -7.23 16.21
C LYS A 383 9.12 -6.49 17.54
N LEU A 384 8.26 -6.79 18.52
CA LEU A 384 8.29 -6.15 19.84
C LEU A 384 9.34 -6.73 20.78
N ASP A 385 9.84 -7.93 20.49
CA ASP A 385 10.73 -8.70 21.36
C ASP A 385 12.22 -8.56 20.97
#